data_AF-A0A3D4WS24-F1
#
_entry.id   AF-A0A3D4WS24-F1
#
_cell.length_a   1.000
_cell.length_b   1.000
_cell.length_c   1.000
_cell.angle_alpha   90.00
_cell.angle_beta   90.00
_cell.angle_gamma   90.00
#
_symmetry.space_group_name_H-M   'P 1'
#
loop_
_entity.id
_entity.type
_entity.pdbx_description
1 polymer ?
#
loop_
_entity_poly.entity_id
_entity_poly.type
_entity_poly.pdbx_seq_one_letter_code
_entity_poly.pdbx_strand_id
1 'polypeptide(L)'
;MYNLRMTLIEPGRSRLLIVVGLVLFAFGTWMQIVTDNLRTPWAMLFNGAWLVFLLAVIALNLVMALRTLGAASKRPARFAVAGRRFVAPGLLSTGFMAMMLLVLLSNTIADTVNEWRDPTGQIWVIFLTAMTAVMVPIVVLYLLVAWRGIRLELSPAGITWQTPIFRRLIPWSALAPGGPPRPHPEAKKLELAVVQPGLVTQKGLAVGAGTKDRPTIPMQLNIHPWFLADAIRWYAEHPEHRDAIGTQQEHDRLTTLGG
;
A
#
# COMPACT_ATOMS: atom_id res chain seq x y z
N MET A 1 -26.08 18.63 14.79
CA MET A 1 -24.78 18.29 15.41
C MET A 1 -24.25 17.02 14.76
N TYR A 2 -23.44 17.16 13.70
CA TYR A 2 -22.83 16.01 13.04
C TYR A 2 -21.62 15.57 13.86
N ASN A 3 -21.64 14.31 14.31
CA ASN A 3 -20.47 13.66 14.89
C ASN A 3 -19.33 13.70 13.86
N LEU A 4 -18.42 14.65 14.02
CA LEU A 4 -17.06 14.61 13.49
C LEU A 4 -16.33 13.41 14.13
N ARG A 5 -16.76 12.19 13.81
CA ARG A 5 -15.84 11.06 13.80
C ARG A 5 -14.84 11.43 12.73
N MET A 6 -13.74 12.05 13.16
CA MET A 6 -12.51 12.11 12.39
C MET A 6 -12.22 10.67 11.97
N THR A 7 -12.65 10.35 10.77
CA THR A 7 -12.20 9.20 10.02
C THR A 7 -10.76 9.48 9.66
N LEU A 8 -9.88 9.38 10.66
CA LEU A 8 -8.46 9.09 10.56
C LEU A 8 -8.34 7.69 9.94
N ILE A 9 -8.81 7.56 8.70
CA ILE A 9 -8.77 6.33 7.96
C ILE A 9 -7.40 6.26 7.29
N GLU A 10 -6.76 5.11 7.50
CA GLU A 10 -5.62 4.50 6.80
C GLU A 10 -4.20 4.49 7.37
N PRO A 11 -3.56 5.56 7.90
CA PRO A 11 -2.22 5.36 8.46
C PRO A 11 -2.24 4.44 9.69
N GLY A 12 -3.33 4.45 10.47
CA GLY A 12 -3.46 3.61 11.66
C GLY A 12 -3.56 2.11 11.38
N ARG A 13 -4.31 1.69 10.35
CA ARG A 13 -4.54 0.27 10.05
C ARG A 13 -3.28 -0.42 9.53
N SER A 14 -2.56 0.19 8.60
CA SER A 14 -1.30 -0.38 8.09
C SER A 14 -0.24 -0.47 9.18
N ARG A 15 -0.13 0.55 10.05
CA ARG A 15 0.79 0.53 11.19
C ARG A 15 0.44 -0.55 12.20
N LEU A 16 -0.85 -0.72 12.52
CA LEU A 16 -1.30 -1.79 13.41
C LEU A 16 -0.94 -3.17 12.85
N LEU A 17 -1.19 -3.41 11.56
CA LEU A 17 -0.85 -4.69 10.92
C LEU A 17 0.66 -4.94 10.87
N ILE A 18 1.47 -3.90 10.68
CA ILE A 18 2.94 -4.00 10.78
C ILE A 18 3.34 -4.37 12.21
N VAL A 19 2.79 -3.72 13.24
CA VAL A 19 3.07 -4.03 14.65
C VAL A 19 2.66 -5.46 14.98
N VAL A 20 1.46 -5.89 14.57
CA VAL A 20 1.00 -7.28 14.71
C VAL A 20 1.97 -8.22 14.02
N GLY A 21 2.36 -7.94 12.78
CA GLY A 21 3.35 -8.74 12.06
C GLY A 21 4.69 -8.85 12.76
N LEU A 22 5.19 -7.76 13.36
CA LEU A 22 6.44 -7.76 14.14
C LEU A 22 6.31 -8.61 15.41
N VAL A 23 5.17 -8.55 16.09
CA VAL A 23 4.89 -9.39 17.27
C VAL A 23 4.82 -10.87 16.87
N LEU A 24 4.11 -11.19 15.78
CA LEU A 24 4.02 -12.56 15.27
C LEU A 24 5.37 -13.08 14.80
N PHE A 25 6.20 -12.24 14.19
CA PHE A 25 7.58 -12.55 13.81
C PHE A 25 8.41 -12.90 15.05
N ALA A 26 8.45 -12.03 16.06
CA ALA A 26 9.23 -12.27 17.28
C ALA A 26 8.77 -13.54 18.01
N PHE A 27 7.44 -13.74 18.11
CA PHE A 27 6.86 -14.93 18.73
C PHE A 27 7.19 -16.20 17.95
N GLY A 28 7.08 -16.18 16.62
CA GLY A 28 7.38 -17.33 15.76
C GLY A 28 8.83 -17.77 15.85
N THR A 29 9.77 -16.82 15.70
CA THR A 29 11.20 -17.09 15.84
C THR A 29 11.54 -17.63 17.23
N TRP A 30 10.99 -17.03 18.29
CA TRP A 30 11.21 -17.52 19.65
C TRP A 30 10.68 -18.94 19.84
N MET A 31 9.47 -19.21 19.35
CA MET A 31 8.82 -20.51 19.56
C MET A 31 9.58 -21.63 18.85
N GLN A 32 10.03 -21.42 17.61
CA GLN A 32 10.87 -22.40 16.89
C GLN A 32 12.18 -22.69 17.62
N ILE A 33 12.88 -21.64 18.08
CA ILE A 33 14.12 -21.80 18.85
C ILE A 33 13.88 -22.60 20.15
N VAL A 34 12.73 -22.44 20.79
CA VAL A 34 12.39 -23.17 22.01
C VAL A 34 12.02 -24.62 21.71
N THR A 35 11.23 -24.89 20.67
CA THR A 35 10.77 -26.24 20.34
C THR A 35 11.91 -27.20 20.04
N ASP A 36 12.96 -26.71 19.39
CA ASP A 36 14.11 -27.55 19.03
C ASP A 36 14.96 -27.94 20.25
N ASN A 37 14.79 -27.25 21.38
CA ASN A 37 15.44 -27.56 22.64
C ASN A 37 14.58 -28.47 23.56
N LEU A 38 13.33 -28.76 23.20
CA LEU A 38 12.42 -29.57 24.01
C LEU A 38 12.50 -31.06 23.66
N ARG A 39 12.34 -31.93 24.66
CA ARG A 39 12.26 -33.40 24.45
C ARG A 39 11.03 -33.77 23.59
N THR A 40 11.17 -34.87 22.84
CA THR A 40 10.31 -35.35 21.74
C THR A 40 8.79 -35.21 21.89
N PRO A 41 8.11 -35.53 23.01
CA PRO A 41 6.65 -35.45 23.07
C PRO A 41 6.11 -34.02 23.06
N TRP A 42 6.85 -33.07 23.65
CA TRP A 42 6.44 -31.66 23.67
C TRP A 42 6.65 -31.00 22.31
N ALA A 43 7.75 -31.33 21.63
CA ALA A 43 8.05 -30.82 20.29
C ALA A 43 6.92 -31.15 19.29
N MET A 44 6.34 -32.35 19.33
CA MET A 44 5.21 -32.72 18.45
C MET A 44 3.96 -31.86 18.71
N LEU A 45 3.61 -31.61 19.97
CA LEU A 45 2.47 -30.75 20.33
C LEU A 45 2.68 -29.30 19.89
N PHE A 46 3.88 -28.75 20.12
CA PHE A 46 4.21 -27.39 19.71
C PHE A 46 4.28 -27.23 18.18
N ASN A 47 4.85 -28.20 17.46
CA ASN A 47 4.83 -28.21 15.99
C ASN A 47 3.41 -28.29 15.44
N GLY A 48 2.55 -29.10 16.04
CA GLY A 48 1.12 -29.14 15.70
C GLY A 48 0.43 -27.78 15.93
N ALA A 49 0.67 -27.14 17.08
CA ALA A 49 0.14 -25.81 17.37
C ALA A 49 0.68 -24.74 16.41
N TRP A 50 1.96 -24.80 16.03
CA TRP A 50 2.57 -23.90 15.06
C TRP A 50 1.92 -24.05 13.68
N LEU A 51 1.73 -25.29 13.22
CA LEU A 51 1.09 -25.55 11.95
C LEU A 51 -0.34 -24.99 11.93
N VAL A 52 -1.12 -25.21 12.99
CA VAL A 52 -2.47 -24.63 13.13
C VAL A 52 -2.42 -23.10 13.09
N PHE A 53 -1.46 -22.49 13.78
CA PHE A 53 -1.25 -21.04 13.76
C PHE A 53 -0.91 -20.53 12.34
N LEU A 54 0.02 -21.18 11.63
CA LEU A 54 0.37 -20.83 10.26
C LEU A 54 -0.84 -20.96 9.33
N LEU A 55 -1.61 -22.03 9.45
CA LEU A 55 -2.84 -22.22 8.69
C LEU A 55 -3.87 -21.14 9.00
N ALA A 56 -4.02 -20.74 10.27
CA ALA A 56 -4.91 -19.65 10.66
C ALA A 56 -4.45 -18.31 10.06
N VAL A 57 -3.15 -18.03 10.05
CA VAL A 57 -2.56 -16.85 9.40
C VAL A 57 -2.81 -16.90 7.89
N ILE A 58 -2.55 -18.02 7.21
CA ILE A 58 -2.83 -18.22 5.77
C ILE A 58 -4.34 -18.04 5.47
N ALA A 59 -5.22 -18.61 6.29
CA ALA A 59 -6.66 -18.48 6.12
C ALA A 59 -7.13 -17.04 6.30
N LEU A 60 -6.67 -16.35 7.36
CA LEU A 60 -6.90 -14.92 7.55
C LEU A 60 -6.37 -14.11 6.36
N ASN A 61 -5.21 -14.51 5.83
CA ASN A 61 -4.62 -13.88 4.66
C ASN A 61 -5.49 -14.04 3.41
N LEU A 62 -5.96 -15.25 3.14
CA LEU A 62 -6.85 -15.53 2.04
C LEU A 62 -8.16 -14.73 2.17
N VAL A 63 -8.76 -14.70 3.36
CA VAL A 63 -9.98 -13.91 3.61
C VAL A 63 -9.74 -12.42 3.35
N MET A 64 -8.61 -11.87 3.78
CA MET A 64 -8.27 -10.46 3.53
C MET A 64 -8.01 -10.19 2.05
N ALA A 65 -7.32 -11.07 1.34
CA ALA A 65 -7.08 -10.97 -0.09
C ALA A 65 -8.39 -11.04 -0.90
N LEU A 66 -9.29 -11.95 -0.54
CA LEU A 66 -10.62 -12.05 -1.17
C LEU A 66 -11.47 -10.81 -0.88
N ARG A 67 -11.40 -10.28 0.34
CA ARG A 67 -12.07 -9.01 0.69
C ARG A 67 -11.52 -7.83 -0.08
N THR A 68 -10.20 -7.74 -0.28
CA THR A 68 -9.60 -6.65 -1.06
C THR A 68 -9.92 -6.77 -2.55
N LEU A 69 -9.96 -7.98 -3.10
CA LEU A 69 -10.43 -8.22 -4.47
C LEU A 69 -11.90 -7.81 -4.63
N GLY A 70 -12.77 -8.20 -3.70
CA GLY A 70 -14.18 -7.79 -3.73
C GLY A 70 -14.39 -6.28 -3.51
N ALA A 71 -13.58 -5.67 -2.62
CA ALA A 71 -13.60 -4.24 -2.39
C ALA A 71 -13.04 -3.44 -3.58
N ALA A 72 -12.12 -4.02 -4.35
CA ALA A 72 -11.61 -3.40 -5.57
C ALA A 72 -12.71 -3.15 -6.61
N SER A 73 -13.78 -3.94 -6.59
CA SER A 73 -14.99 -3.73 -7.42
C SER A 73 -15.97 -2.71 -6.83
N LYS A 74 -15.91 -2.44 -5.51
CA LYS A 74 -16.83 -1.56 -4.78
C LYS A 74 -16.14 -0.29 -4.27
N ARG A 75 -15.22 0.25 -5.06
CA ARG A 75 -14.48 1.45 -4.65
C ARG A 75 -15.42 2.64 -4.58
N PRO A 76 -15.34 3.47 -3.53
CA PRO A 76 -16.23 4.60 -3.40
C PRO A 76 -15.87 5.68 -4.44
N ALA A 77 -16.89 6.33 -4.99
CA ALA A 77 -16.74 7.52 -5.83
C ALA A 77 -16.68 8.78 -4.95
N ARG A 78 -15.72 8.82 -4.01
CA ARG A 78 -15.53 9.97 -3.11
C ARG A 78 -14.08 10.11 -2.68
N PHE A 79 -13.67 11.34 -2.38
CA PHE A 79 -12.37 11.63 -1.77
C PHE A 79 -12.48 11.69 -0.24
N ALA A 80 -11.39 11.47 0.47
CA ALA A 80 -11.28 11.90 1.86
C ALA A 80 -10.88 13.38 1.90
N VAL A 81 -11.55 14.18 2.71
CA VAL A 81 -11.20 15.60 2.91
C VAL A 81 -10.17 15.70 4.04
N ALA A 82 -8.98 16.25 3.75
CA ALA A 82 -7.90 16.41 4.73
C ALA A 82 -7.28 17.81 4.63
N GLY A 83 -7.77 18.74 5.47
CA GLY A 83 -7.39 20.15 5.38
C GLY A 83 -7.84 20.73 4.03
N ARG A 84 -6.97 21.47 3.33
CA ARG A 84 -7.25 22.06 2.00
C ARG A 84 -6.91 21.12 0.82
N ARG A 85 -7.15 19.82 0.99
CA ARG A 85 -6.83 18.79 -0.03
C ARG A 85 -7.87 17.69 -0.04
N PHE A 86 -8.07 17.13 -1.23
CA PHE A 86 -8.74 15.85 -1.40
C PHE A 86 -7.69 14.75 -1.46
N VAL A 87 -7.89 13.70 -0.67
CA VAL A 87 -6.95 12.58 -0.55
C VAL A 87 -7.65 11.32 -1.03
N ALA A 88 -7.03 10.65 -1.99
CA ALA A 88 -7.34 9.28 -2.36
C ALA A 88 -6.26 8.36 -1.75
N PRO A 89 -6.59 7.64 -0.68
CA PRO A 89 -5.65 6.75 -0.01
C PRO A 89 -5.43 5.47 -0.82
N GLY A 90 -4.36 4.73 -0.53
CA GLY A 90 -4.09 3.45 -1.18
C GLY A 90 -5.14 2.36 -0.86
N LEU A 91 -5.57 1.59 -1.86
CA LEU A 91 -6.51 0.47 -1.73
C LEU A 91 -5.89 -0.73 -1.00
N LEU A 92 -4.60 -0.97 -1.27
CA LEU A 92 -3.88 -2.10 -0.71
C LEU A 92 -3.48 -1.77 0.72
N SER A 93 -3.84 -2.65 1.64
CA SER A 93 -3.13 -2.78 2.91
C SER A 93 -1.72 -3.28 2.60
N THR A 94 -0.82 -2.39 2.22
CA THR A 94 0.62 -2.69 2.18
C THR A 94 1.09 -3.26 3.53
N GLY A 95 0.42 -2.92 4.63
CA GLY A 95 0.64 -3.53 5.95
C GLY A 95 0.36 -5.04 5.99
N PHE A 96 -0.56 -5.55 5.17
CA PHE A 96 -0.88 -6.96 5.08
C PHE A 96 0.23 -7.78 4.41
N MET A 97 0.70 -7.35 3.24
CA MET A 97 1.80 -8.02 2.56
C MET A 97 3.09 -7.92 3.38
N ALA A 98 3.30 -6.78 4.07
CA ALA A 98 4.39 -6.64 5.04
C ALA A 98 4.30 -7.68 6.18
N MET A 99 3.11 -7.91 6.73
CA MET A 99 2.88 -8.94 7.75
C MET A 99 3.21 -10.34 7.22
N MET A 100 2.78 -10.69 6.00
CA MET A 100 3.11 -11.99 5.38
C MET A 100 4.61 -12.17 5.20
N LEU A 101 5.30 -11.15 4.69
CA LEU A 101 6.75 -11.18 4.51
C LEU A 101 7.50 -11.31 5.84
N LEU A 102 7.02 -10.68 6.91
CA LEU A 102 7.55 -10.85 8.26
C LEU A 102 7.40 -12.29 8.74
N VAL A 103 6.23 -12.91 8.61
CA VAL A 103 6.03 -14.32 9.00
C VAL A 103 6.93 -15.26 8.19
N LEU A 104 7.08 -15.03 6.88
CA LEU A 104 7.99 -15.81 6.06
C LEU A 104 9.45 -15.65 6.53
N LEU A 105 9.88 -14.41 6.76
CA LEU A 105 11.23 -14.10 7.24
C LEU A 105 11.50 -14.73 8.61
N SER A 106 10.49 -14.81 9.49
CA SER A 106 10.59 -15.48 10.80
C SER A 106 11.05 -16.92 10.66
N ASN A 107 10.38 -17.68 9.78
CA ASN A 107 10.67 -19.10 9.56
C ASN A 107 12.07 -19.26 8.95
N THR A 108 12.38 -18.47 7.92
CA THR A 108 13.68 -18.50 7.26
C THR A 108 14.84 -18.21 8.22
N ILE A 109 14.68 -17.27 9.15
CA ILE A 109 15.70 -16.96 10.17
C ILE A 109 15.85 -18.12 11.16
N ALA A 110 14.75 -18.69 11.65
CA ALA A 110 14.82 -19.80 12.59
C ALA A 110 15.50 -21.03 11.97
N ASP A 111 15.09 -21.40 10.75
CA ASP A 111 15.69 -22.50 10.00
C ASP A 111 17.18 -22.27 9.78
N THR A 112 17.58 -21.05 9.44
CA THR A 112 18.99 -20.67 9.31
C THR A 112 19.74 -20.86 10.63
N VAL A 113 19.21 -20.34 11.75
CA VAL A 113 19.85 -20.44 13.08
C VAL A 113 20.01 -21.90 13.50
N ASN A 114 19.00 -22.73 13.25
CA ASN A 114 19.01 -24.15 13.61
C ASN A 114 20.05 -24.92 12.79
N GLU A 115 20.11 -24.66 11.49
CA GLU A 115 21.09 -25.29 10.60
C GLU A 115 22.53 -24.86 10.95
N TRP A 116 22.74 -23.64 11.46
CA TRP A 116 24.05 -23.22 11.98
C TRP A 116 24.44 -23.91 13.29
N ARG A 117 23.47 -24.38 14.10
CA ARG A 117 23.72 -25.09 15.36
C ARG A 117 24.04 -26.56 15.13
N ASP A 118 23.33 -27.21 14.22
CA ASP A 118 23.52 -28.62 13.86
C ASP A 118 23.58 -28.75 12.33
N PRO A 119 24.75 -28.48 11.72
CA PRO A 119 24.87 -28.45 10.27
C PRO A 119 24.67 -29.84 9.67
N THR A 120 23.55 -30.07 9.00
CA THR A 120 23.28 -31.30 8.25
C THR A 120 24.05 -31.31 6.93
N GLY A 121 24.38 -30.13 6.39
CA GLY A 121 25.25 -29.97 5.21
C GLY A 121 25.67 -28.53 4.92
N GLN A 122 26.96 -28.34 4.59
CA GLN A 122 27.55 -27.02 4.35
C GLN A 122 26.84 -26.23 3.23
N ILE A 123 26.39 -26.90 2.16
CA ILE A 123 25.70 -26.26 1.03
C ILE A 123 24.35 -25.68 1.47
N TRP A 124 23.62 -26.40 2.32
CA TRP A 124 22.30 -25.98 2.78
C TRP A 124 22.39 -24.76 3.71
N VAL A 125 23.35 -24.76 4.64
CA VAL A 125 23.69 -23.60 5.50
C VAL A 125 23.94 -22.35 4.64
N ILE A 126 24.80 -22.47 3.62
CA ILE A 126 25.16 -21.35 2.73
C ILE A 126 23.91 -20.84 1.99
N PHE A 127 23.09 -21.75 1.46
CA PHE A 127 21.86 -21.40 0.76
C PHE A 127 20.87 -20.63 1.64
N LEU A 128 20.54 -21.17 2.83
CA LEU A 128 19.63 -20.52 3.77
C LEU A 128 20.15 -19.16 4.25
N THR A 129 21.45 -19.07 4.53
CA THR A 129 22.10 -17.81 4.93
C THR A 129 22.01 -16.75 3.83
N ALA A 130 22.32 -17.12 2.59
CA ALA A 130 22.23 -16.22 1.44
C ALA A 130 20.78 -15.77 1.19
N MET A 131 19.82 -16.71 1.25
CA MET A 131 18.40 -16.40 1.10
C MET A 131 17.93 -15.42 2.18
N THR A 132 18.28 -15.66 3.45
CA THR A 132 17.98 -14.76 4.58
C THR A 132 18.57 -13.37 4.36
N ALA A 133 19.85 -13.30 4.00
CA ALA A 133 20.56 -12.04 3.77
C ALA A 133 19.92 -11.19 2.66
N VAL A 134 19.32 -11.82 1.65
CA VAL A 134 18.58 -11.14 0.58
C VAL A 134 17.15 -10.77 1.01
N MET A 135 16.46 -11.64 1.76
CA MET A 135 15.08 -11.39 2.21
C MET A 135 15.01 -10.21 3.18
N VAL A 136 15.94 -10.08 4.13
CA VAL A 136 15.94 -9.00 5.13
C VAL A 136 15.81 -7.60 4.51
N PRO A 137 16.68 -7.15 3.59
CA PRO A 137 16.57 -5.81 3.00
C PRO A 137 15.29 -5.64 2.18
N ILE A 138 14.77 -6.70 1.54
CA ILE A 138 13.49 -6.67 0.82
C ILE A 138 12.34 -6.43 1.79
N VAL A 139 12.28 -7.16 2.91
CA VAL A 139 11.24 -7.00 3.93
C VAL A 139 11.33 -5.61 4.58
N VAL A 140 12.54 -5.14 4.92
CA VAL A 140 12.75 -3.79 5.45
C VAL A 140 12.28 -2.72 4.48
N LEU A 141 12.64 -2.82 3.20
CA LEU A 141 12.19 -1.89 2.17
C LEU A 141 10.65 -1.92 2.05
N TYR A 142 10.05 -3.11 2.08
CA TYR A 142 8.60 -3.27 2.01
C TYR A 142 7.89 -2.67 3.23
N LEU A 143 8.44 -2.84 4.43
CA LEU A 143 7.94 -2.24 5.66
C LEU A 143 8.00 -0.71 5.61
N LEU A 144 9.12 -0.14 5.15
CA LEU A 144 9.24 1.30 4.95
C LEU A 144 8.21 1.81 3.94
N VAL A 145 7.97 1.03 2.88
CA VAL A 145 6.96 1.36 1.87
C VAL A 145 5.56 1.32 2.47
N ALA A 146 5.24 0.26 3.21
CA ALA A 146 3.96 0.06 3.84
C ALA A 146 3.65 1.11 4.92
N TRP A 147 4.68 1.50 5.68
CA TRP A 147 4.57 2.48 6.76
C TRP A 147 4.30 3.90 6.26
N ARG A 148 4.98 4.30 5.18
CA ARG A 148 4.80 5.64 4.57
C ARG A 148 3.52 5.70 3.73
N GLY A 149 3.14 4.59 3.11
CA GLY A 149 1.93 4.46 2.31
C GLY A 149 2.01 5.15 0.95
N ILE A 150 0.98 4.93 0.13
CA ILE A 150 0.76 5.62 -1.15
C ILE A 150 -0.35 6.63 -0.94
N ARG A 151 -0.15 7.85 -1.42
CA ARG A 151 -1.14 8.93 -1.32
C ARG A 151 -1.23 9.66 -2.65
N LEU A 152 -2.46 9.85 -3.10
CA LEU A 152 -2.78 10.80 -4.16
C LEU A 152 -3.54 11.96 -3.53
N GLU A 153 -3.06 13.17 -3.73
CA GLU A 153 -3.66 14.38 -3.21
C GLU A 153 -4.02 15.30 -4.38
N LEU A 154 -5.25 15.79 -4.41
CA LEU A 154 -5.65 16.92 -5.24
C LEU A 154 -5.63 18.16 -4.34
N SER A 155 -4.96 19.19 -4.81
CA SER A 155 -4.81 20.47 -4.12
C SER A 155 -5.04 21.61 -5.11
N PRO A 156 -5.26 22.85 -4.65
CA PRO A 156 -5.35 24.00 -5.55
C PRO A 156 -4.14 24.17 -6.48
N ALA A 157 -2.95 23.74 -6.02
CA ALA A 157 -1.72 23.82 -6.81
C ALA A 157 -1.59 22.74 -7.90
N GLY A 158 -2.29 21.60 -7.76
CA GLY A 158 -2.14 20.48 -8.69
C GLY A 158 -2.40 19.12 -8.05
N ILE A 159 -2.03 18.09 -8.81
CA ILE A 159 -2.07 16.69 -8.42
C ILE A 159 -0.73 16.30 -7.80
N THR A 160 -0.72 15.95 -6.52
CA THR A 160 0.45 15.39 -5.85
C THR A 160 0.29 13.89 -5.72
N TRP A 161 1.18 13.13 -6.35
CA TRP A 161 1.30 11.71 -6.12
C TRP A 161 2.55 11.43 -5.30
N GLN A 162 2.36 10.83 -4.12
CA GLN A 162 3.42 10.52 -3.18
C GLN A 162 3.47 9.03 -2.92
N THR A 163 4.69 8.49 -3.03
CA THR A 163 5.06 7.17 -2.58
C THR A 163 6.24 7.29 -1.61
N PRO A 164 6.66 6.18 -0.99
CA PRO A 164 7.77 6.16 -0.03
C PRO A 164 9.14 6.49 -0.64
N ILE A 165 9.28 6.29 -1.96
CA ILE A 165 10.54 6.44 -2.72
C ILE A 165 10.51 7.61 -3.72
N PHE A 166 9.34 8.17 -4.01
CA PHE A 166 9.22 9.34 -4.87
C PHE A 166 8.00 10.21 -4.54
N ARG A 167 8.09 11.48 -4.92
CA ARG A 167 6.98 12.44 -4.91
C ARG A 167 6.94 13.17 -6.25
N ARG A 168 5.76 13.25 -6.87
CA ARG A 168 5.53 13.99 -8.11
C ARG A 168 4.39 14.98 -7.91
N LEU A 169 4.62 16.22 -8.28
CA LEU A 169 3.61 17.28 -8.36
C LEU A 169 3.39 17.60 -9.84
N ILE A 170 2.14 17.50 -10.27
CA ILE A 170 1.68 17.84 -11.61
C ILE A 170 0.77 19.06 -11.46
N PRO A 171 1.26 20.27 -11.76
CA PRO A 171 0.44 21.47 -11.71
C PRO A 171 -0.74 21.37 -12.66
N TRP A 172 -1.89 21.97 -12.31
CA TRP A 172 -3.06 21.96 -13.17
C TRP A 172 -2.79 22.62 -14.53
N SER A 173 -1.94 23.65 -14.57
CA SER A 173 -1.51 24.33 -15.80
C SER A 173 -0.66 23.45 -16.73
N ALA A 174 -0.11 22.34 -16.23
CA ALA A 174 0.69 21.43 -17.03
C ALA A 174 -0.16 20.39 -17.79
N LEU A 175 -1.40 20.16 -17.35
CA LEU A 175 -2.28 19.14 -17.94
C LEU A 175 -2.86 19.60 -19.28
N ALA A 176 -3.08 18.65 -20.18
CA ALA A 176 -3.80 18.88 -21.41
C ALA A 176 -5.29 19.18 -21.14
N PRO A 177 -5.91 20.11 -21.89
CA PRO A 177 -7.36 20.27 -21.91
C PRO A 177 -8.07 18.97 -22.31
N GLY A 178 -9.28 18.75 -21.82
CA GLY A 178 -10.03 17.50 -22.06
C GLY A 178 -9.75 16.38 -21.06
N GLY A 179 -8.72 16.55 -20.21
CA GLY A 179 -8.39 15.66 -19.09
C GLY A 179 -8.04 14.23 -19.53
N PRO A 180 -7.78 13.32 -18.56
CA PRO A 180 -7.65 11.92 -18.90
C PRO A 180 -9.00 11.35 -19.35
N PRO A 181 -9.04 10.48 -20.37
CA PRO A 181 -10.27 9.81 -20.76
C PRO A 181 -10.79 8.94 -19.60
N ARG A 182 -12.11 8.75 -19.52
CA ARG A 182 -12.71 7.87 -18.51
C ARG A 182 -12.12 6.46 -18.64
N PRO A 183 -11.37 5.96 -17.64
CA PRO A 183 -10.78 4.64 -17.70
C PRO A 183 -11.85 3.55 -17.58
N HIS A 184 -11.55 2.38 -18.15
CA HIS A 184 -12.31 1.16 -17.86
C HIS A 184 -12.29 0.88 -16.33
N PRO A 185 -13.36 0.31 -15.74
CA PRO A 185 -13.39 -0.04 -14.32
C PRO A 185 -12.21 -0.91 -13.86
N GLU A 186 -11.68 -1.74 -14.77
CA GLU A 186 -10.54 -2.64 -14.52
C GLU A 186 -9.17 -2.03 -14.86
N ALA A 187 -9.13 -0.76 -15.26
CA ALA A 187 -7.87 -0.11 -15.61
C ALA A 187 -6.92 -0.11 -14.40
N LYS A 188 -5.70 -0.63 -14.61
CA LYS A 188 -4.67 -0.69 -13.56
C LYS A 188 -3.97 0.65 -13.37
N LYS A 189 -4.06 1.56 -14.35
CA LYS A 189 -3.39 2.86 -14.37
C LYS A 189 -4.29 3.90 -15.05
N LEU A 190 -4.15 5.14 -14.62
CA LEU A 190 -4.72 6.32 -15.27
C LEU A 190 -3.56 7.12 -15.87
N GLU A 191 -3.49 7.18 -17.20
CA GLU A 191 -2.51 8.01 -17.91
C GLU A 191 -3.04 9.45 -17.99
N LEU A 192 -2.18 10.41 -17.68
CA LEU A 192 -2.48 11.84 -17.82
C LEU A 192 -1.69 12.37 -19.02
N ALA A 193 -2.31 13.23 -19.82
CA ALA A 193 -1.62 13.97 -20.86
C ALA A 193 -1.09 15.30 -20.30
N VAL A 194 0.22 15.55 -20.43
CA VAL A 194 0.88 16.77 -19.96
C VAL A 194 1.42 17.53 -21.15
N VAL A 195 0.98 18.79 -21.32
CA VAL A 195 1.42 19.69 -22.39
C VAL A 195 2.71 20.42 -22.01
N GLN A 196 2.91 20.66 -20.72
CA GLN A 196 4.10 21.37 -20.21
C GLN A 196 4.89 20.52 -19.20
N PRO A 197 5.65 19.52 -19.67
CA PRO A 197 6.40 18.59 -18.81
C PRO A 197 7.46 19.29 -17.95
N GLY A 198 7.94 20.47 -18.37
CA GLY A 198 8.88 21.29 -17.62
C GLY A 198 8.34 21.77 -16.27
N LEU A 199 7.02 21.90 -16.13
CA LEU A 199 6.37 22.29 -14.88
C LEU A 199 6.21 21.13 -13.89
N VAL A 200 6.37 19.88 -14.37
CA VAL A 200 6.22 18.69 -13.52
C VAL A 200 7.45 18.54 -12.63
N THR A 201 7.22 18.70 -11.33
CA THR A 201 8.26 18.52 -10.31
C THR A 201 8.26 17.07 -9.86
N GLN A 202 9.41 16.42 -9.94
CA GLN A 202 9.62 15.06 -9.45
C GLN A 202 10.81 15.04 -8.49
N LYS A 203 10.63 14.40 -7.34
CA LYS A 203 11.67 14.11 -6.37
C LYS A 203 11.72 12.60 -6.12
N GLY A 204 12.91 12.01 -6.13
CA GLY A 204 13.10 10.57 -5.92
C GLY A 204 12.93 9.72 -7.19
N LEU A 205 12.90 8.40 -7.00
CA LEU A 205 12.95 7.41 -8.08
C LEU A 205 11.54 6.98 -8.51
N ALA A 206 11.10 7.43 -9.69
CA ALA A 206 9.73 7.23 -10.17
C ALA A 206 9.58 5.92 -10.99
N VAL A 207 9.82 4.77 -10.35
CA VAL A 207 9.66 3.45 -11.00
C VAL A 207 8.18 3.19 -11.29
N GLY A 208 7.85 2.87 -12.54
CA GLY A 208 6.48 2.54 -12.95
C GLY A 208 5.49 3.71 -12.99
N ALA A 209 5.99 4.94 -12.81
CA ALA A 209 5.22 6.18 -12.77
C ALA A 209 4.95 6.82 -14.14
N GLY A 210 5.48 6.26 -15.23
CA GLY A 210 5.47 6.91 -16.55
C GLY A 210 6.43 8.10 -16.63
N THR A 211 6.50 8.72 -17.81
CA THR A 211 7.35 9.89 -18.09
C THR A 211 6.72 11.17 -17.53
N LYS A 212 7.41 12.31 -17.67
CA LYS A 212 6.84 13.62 -17.30
C LYS A 212 5.74 14.07 -18.28
N ASP A 213 5.82 13.65 -19.53
CA ASP A 213 4.83 13.97 -20.58
C ASP A 213 3.58 13.10 -20.46
N ARG A 214 3.75 11.86 -19.97
CA ARG A 214 2.69 10.87 -19.77
C ARG A 214 2.77 10.25 -18.38
N PRO A 215 2.55 11.03 -17.31
CA PRO A 215 2.55 10.47 -15.98
C PRO A 215 1.38 9.51 -15.81
N THR A 216 1.64 8.39 -15.15
CA THR A 216 0.63 7.37 -14.86
C THR A 216 0.37 7.31 -13.36
N ILE A 217 -0.90 7.37 -12.98
CA ILE A 217 -1.34 7.15 -11.60
C ILE A 217 -1.74 5.68 -11.48
N PRO A 218 -1.16 4.88 -10.58
CA PRO A 218 -1.60 3.51 -10.36
C PRO A 218 -2.99 3.50 -9.72
N MET A 219 -3.90 2.67 -10.23
CA MET A 219 -5.25 2.49 -9.67
C MET A 219 -5.24 1.56 -8.46
N GLN A 220 -4.19 1.59 -7.64
CA GLN A 220 -4.12 0.96 -6.33
C GLN A 220 -4.60 1.94 -5.25
N LEU A 221 -5.62 2.74 -5.58
CA LEU A 221 -6.21 3.77 -4.74
C LEU A 221 -7.64 3.36 -4.36
N ASN A 222 -8.05 3.71 -3.14
CA ASN A 222 -9.38 3.48 -2.59
C ASN A 222 -10.38 4.53 -3.11
N ILE A 223 -10.42 4.66 -4.43
CA ILE A 223 -11.30 5.57 -5.16
C ILE A 223 -11.64 4.94 -6.51
N HIS A 224 -12.85 5.19 -6.99
CA HIS A 224 -13.26 4.70 -8.30
C HIS A 224 -12.45 5.38 -9.44
N PRO A 225 -11.84 4.63 -10.38
CA PRO A 225 -11.03 5.21 -11.47
C PRO A 225 -11.74 6.28 -12.31
N TRP A 226 -12.99 6.04 -12.74
CA TRP A 226 -13.75 7.04 -13.51
C TRP A 226 -13.99 8.34 -12.72
N PHE A 227 -14.28 8.25 -11.42
CA PHE A 227 -14.54 9.40 -10.58
C PHE A 227 -13.29 10.26 -10.42
N LEU A 228 -12.12 9.62 -10.25
CA LEU A 228 -10.84 10.32 -10.22
C LEU A 228 -10.53 11.02 -11.56
N ALA A 229 -10.76 10.33 -12.69
CA ALA A 229 -10.54 10.89 -14.02
C ALA A 229 -11.45 12.11 -14.27
N ASP A 230 -12.74 12.00 -13.92
CA ASP A 230 -13.71 13.08 -14.05
C ASP A 230 -13.39 14.28 -13.17
N ALA A 231 -12.98 14.06 -11.92
CA ALA A 231 -12.55 15.14 -11.05
C ALA A 231 -11.30 15.86 -11.60
N ILE A 232 -10.31 15.12 -12.10
CA ILE A 232 -9.11 15.70 -12.70
C ILE A 232 -9.47 16.52 -13.94
N ARG A 233 -10.33 15.98 -14.82
CA ARG A 233 -10.82 16.67 -16.01
C ARG A 233 -11.57 17.96 -15.64
N TRP A 234 -12.48 17.90 -14.68
CA TRP A 234 -13.22 19.05 -14.20
C TRP A 234 -12.29 20.19 -13.75
N TYR A 235 -11.31 19.91 -12.89
CA TYR A 235 -10.38 20.95 -12.40
C TYR A 235 -9.36 21.41 -13.43
N ALA A 236 -9.03 20.58 -14.41
CA ALA A 236 -8.23 21.01 -15.56
C ALA A 236 -9.01 22.07 -16.36
N GLU A 237 -10.30 21.85 -16.60
CA GLU A 237 -11.19 22.70 -17.41
C GLU A 237 -11.75 23.93 -16.66
N HIS A 238 -11.85 23.88 -15.33
CA HIS A 238 -12.47 24.93 -14.51
C HIS A 238 -11.50 25.48 -13.45
N PRO A 239 -10.56 26.38 -13.83
CA PRO A 239 -9.56 26.94 -12.92
C PRO A 239 -10.12 27.63 -11.68
N GLU A 240 -11.26 28.30 -11.81
CA GLU A 240 -11.95 29.04 -10.74
C GLU A 240 -12.42 28.14 -9.59
N HIS A 241 -12.61 26.84 -9.84
CA HIS A 241 -13.00 25.88 -8.81
C HIS A 241 -11.82 25.27 -8.04
N ARG A 242 -10.57 25.51 -8.45
CA ARG A 242 -9.38 24.89 -7.84
C ARG A 242 -9.17 25.32 -6.40
N ASP A 243 -9.51 26.55 -6.05
CA ASP A 243 -9.37 27.06 -4.68
C ASP A 243 -10.36 26.44 -3.69
N ALA A 244 -11.46 25.89 -4.21
CA ALA A 244 -12.46 25.16 -3.43
C ALA A 244 -12.06 23.70 -3.14
N ILE A 245 -10.97 23.19 -3.76
CA ILE A 245 -10.46 21.84 -3.52
C ILE A 245 -10.13 21.66 -2.02
N GLY A 246 -10.64 20.57 -1.44
CA GLY A 246 -10.50 20.27 -0.02
C GLY A 246 -11.58 20.90 0.87
N THR A 247 -12.54 21.64 0.32
CA THR A 247 -13.73 22.05 1.08
C THR A 247 -14.78 20.96 1.10
N GLN A 248 -15.60 20.91 2.15
CA GLN A 248 -16.70 19.94 2.22
C GLN A 248 -17.77 20.19 1.15
N GLN A 249 -18.09 21.46 0.89
CA GLN A 249 -19.05 21.86 -0.14
C GLN A 249 -18.63 21.34 -1.52
N GLU A 250 -17.36 21.50 -1.86
CA GLU A 250 -16.84 21.03 -3.15
C GLU A 250 -16.77 19.51 -3.23
N HIS A 251 -16.46 18.84 -2.12
CA HIS A 251 -16.55 17.38 -2.03
C HIS A 251 -17.98 16.90 -2.33
N ASP A 252 -18.98 17.51 -1.70
CA ASP A 252 -20.38 17.12 -1.86
C ASP A 252 -20.84 17.35 -3.30
N ARG A 253 -20.47 18.49 -3.90
CA ARG A 253 -20.71 18.79 -5.33
C ARG A 253 -20.15 17.70 -6.25
N LEU A 254 -18.89 17.31 -6.07
CA LEU A 254 -18.28 16.25 -6.86
C LEU A 254 -19.03 14.92 -6.73
N THR A 255 -19.42 14.54 -5.51
CA THR A 255 -20.15 13.29 -5.29
C THR A 255 -21.55 13.29 -5.90
N THR A 256 -22.22 14.44 -5.97
CA THR A 256 -23.53 14.57 -6.63
C THR A 256 -23.46 14.58 -8.15
N LEU A 257 -22.34 15.03 -8.73
CA LEU A 257 -22.13 15.05 -10.19
C LEU A 257 -21.67 13.69 -10.75
N GLY A 258 -21.07 12.85 -9.90
CA GLY A 258 -20.58 11.53 -10.27
C GLY A 258 -21.57 10.38 -10.00
N GLY A 259 -22.57 10.58 -9.15
CA GLY A 259 -23.60 9.56 -8.87
C GLY A 259 -24.56 9.38 -10.04
#